data_AF-A0A934R7N9-F1
#
_entry.id   AF-A0A934R7N9-F1
#
_cell.length_a   1.000
_cell.length_b   1.000
_cell.length_c   1.000
_cell.angle_alpha   90.00
_cell.angle_beta   90.00
_cell.angle_gamma   90.00
#
_symmetry.space_group_name_H-M   'P 1'
#
loop_
_entity.id
_entity.type
_entity.pdbx_description
1 polymer ?
#
loop_
_entity_poly.entity_id
_entity_poly.type
_entity_poly.pdbx_seq_one_letter_code
_entity_poly.pdbx_strand_id
1 'polypeptide(L)' 'MRMLYKSHRSEIIGLYQSHLETLGIETMLKNQFTEGTWSTDPDCPELWVLDSQQYEQAVVALQQLGVS' A
#
# COMPACT_ATOMS: atom_id res chain seq x y z
N MET A 1 -10.31 1.30 7.94
CA MET A 1 -9.47 1.11 6.73
C MET A 1 -9.47 2.34 5.85
N ARG A 2 -8.29 2.73 5.35
CA ARG A 2 -8.08 3.86 4.42
C ARG A 2 -6.94 3.55 3.44
N MET A 3 -7.07 4.02 2.20
CA MET A 3 -6.03 3.90 1.17
C MET A 3 -4.88 4.86 1.49
N LEU A 4 -3.65 4.36 1.50
CA LEU A 4 -2.42 5.13 1.70
C LEU A 4 -1.74 5.47 0.40
N TYR A 5 -1.63 4.49 -0.49
CA TYR A 5 -0.80 4.62 -1.67
C TYR A 5 -1.34 3.73 -2.78
N LYS A 6 -1.22 4.19 -4.02
CA LYS A 6 -1.61 3.46 -5.22
C LYS A 6 -0.55 3.69 -6.29
N SER A 7 -0.12 2.62 -6.94
CA SER A 7 0.90 2.70 -7.99
C SER A 7 0.86 1.46 -8.86
N HIS A 8 1.18 1.62 -10.15
CA HIS A 8 1.39 0.50 -11.08
C HIS A 8 2.69 -0.28 -10.78
N ARG A 9 3.58 0.27 -9.95
CA ARG A 9 4.83 -0.38 -9.56
C ARG A 9 4.60 -1.21 -8.30
N SER A 10 4.31 -2.50 -8.47
CA SER A 10 4.10 -3.46 -7.39
C SER A 10 5.29 -3.55 -6.42
N GLU A 11 6.52 -3.40 -6.91
CA GLU A 11 7.76 -3.40 -6.11
C GLU A 11 7.75 -2.30 -5.04
N ILE A 12 7.31 -1.08 -5.40
CA ILE A 12 7.24 0.06 -4.49
C ILE A 12 6.19 -0.20 -3.40
N ILE A 13 5.07 -0.80 -3.79
CA ILE A 13 4.00 -1.14 -2.86
C ILE A 13 4.45 -2.21 -1.86
N GLY A 14 5.18 -3.23 -2.30
CA GLY A 14 5.77 -4.23 -1.43
C GLY A 14 6.78 -3.62 -0.45
N LEU A 15 7.62 -2.69 -0.91
CA LEU A 15 8.57 -1.97 -0.04
C LEU A 15 7.85 -1.16 1.05
N TYR A 16 6.78 -0.45 0.68
CA TYR A 16 5.98 0.33 1.62
C TYR A 16 5.20 -0.54 2.60
N GLN A 17 4.62 -1.64 2.12
CA GLN A 17 3.95 -2.61 2.98
C GLN A 17 4.92 -3.15 4.02
N SER A 18 6.09 -3.63 3.59
CA SER A 18 7.11 -4.18 4.48
C SER A 18 7.59 -3.16 5.51
N HIS A 19 7.79 -1.91 5.10
CA HIS A 19 8.16 -0.84 6.04
C HIS A 19 7.09 -0.59 7.10
N LEU A 20 5.82 -0.49 6.70
CA LEU A 20 4.71 -0.28 7.64
C LEU A 20 4.56 -1.48 8.61
N GLU A 21 4.73 -2.71 8.12
CA GLU A 21 4.72 -3.92 8.96
C GLU A 21 5.85 -3.89 10.01
N THR A 22 7.04 -3.39 9.67
CA THR A 22 8.14 -3.23 10.65
C THR A 22 7.84 -2.23 11.76
N LEU A 23 6.92 -1.29 11.52
CA LEU A 23 6.44 -0.31 12.49
C LEU A 23 5.21 -0.82 13.28
N GLY A 24 4.78 -2.06 13.04
CA GLY A 24 3.60 -2.65 13.67
C GLY A 24 2.28 -2.13 13.10
N ILE A 25 2.30 -1.54 11.90
CA ILE A 25 1.11 -1.01 11.25
C ILE A 25 0.49 -2.11 10.39
N GLU A 26 -0.77 -2.44 10.68
CA GLU A 26 -1.48 -3.47 9.92
C GLU A 26 -1.97 -2.92 8.57
N THR A 27 -1.57 -3.59 7.49
CA THR A 27 -1.88 -3.20 6.12
C THR A 27 -2.52 -4.32 5.32
N MET A 28 -3.15 -3.95 4.21
CA MET A 28 -3.75 -4.86 3.24
C MET A 28 -3.48 -4.33 1.84
N LEU A 29 -3.15 -5.23 0.93
CA LEU A 29 -3.05 -4.91 -0.49
C LEU A 29 -4.35 -5.27 -1.20
N LYS A 30 -4.88 -4.33 -1.98
CA LYS A 30 -6.00 -4.54 -2.89
C LYS A 30 -5.50 -4.42 -4.33
N ASN A 31 -6.23 -5.03 -5.27
CA ASN A 31 -5.88 -5.05 -6.69
C ASN A 31 -4.44 -5.57 -6.93
N GLN A 32 -3.97 -6.48 -6.08
CA GLN A 32 -2.76 -7.24 -6.38
C GLN A 32 -3.04 -8.08 -7.62
N PHE A 33 -2.07 -8.13 -8.53
CA PHE A 33 -2.07 -9.00 -9.70
C PHE A 33 -2.58 -10.39 -9.31
N THR A 34 -3.82 -10.71 -9.65
CA THR A 34 -4.27 -12.10 -9.71
C THR A 34 -3.78 -12.64 -11.04
N GLU A 35 -2.73 -13.46 -11.02
CA GLU A 35 -2.38 -14.27 -12.18
C GLU A 35 -3.64 -14.99 -12.67
N GLY A 36 -4.18 -14.56 -13.82
CA GLY A 36 -5.34 -15.17 -14.46
C GLY A 36 -6.60 -14.31 -14.62
N THR A 37 -6.67 -13.09 -14.07
CA THR A 37 -7.83 -12.20 -14.31
C THR A 37 -7.45 -11.05 -15.23
N TRP A 38 -7.94 -11.09 -16.47
CA TRP A 38 -7.85 -9.98 -17.41
C TRP A 38 -8.83 -8.88 -16.98
N SER A 39 -8.46 -8.09 -15.98
CA SER A 39 -9.20 -6.88 -15.61
C SER A 39 -8.84 -5.74 -16.56
N THR A 40 -9.85 -4.98 -16.99
CA THR A 40 -9.76 -3.89 -17.97
C THR A 40 -9.12 -2.60 -17.44
N ASP A 41 -8.75 -2.56 -16.17
CA ASP A 41 -7.99 -1.47 -15.56
C ASP A 41 -6.58 -2.00 -15.30
N PRO A 42 -5.52 -1.41 -15.91
CA PRO A 42 -4.16 -1.90 -15.75
C PRO A 42 -3.81 -1.92 -14.26
N ASP A 43 -3.56 -3.13 -13.77
CA ASP A 43 -3.28 -3.52 -12.38
C ASP A 43 -2.52 -2.42 -11.64
N CYS A 44 -3.27 -1.67 -10.83
CA CYS A 44 -2.76 -0.55 -10.08
C CYS A 44 -2.96 -0.91 -8.59
N PRO A 45 -2.04 -1.72 -8.02
CA PRO A 45 -2.19 -2.19 -6.65
C PRO A 45 -2.32 -1.02 -5.69
N GLU A 46 -3.07 -1.27 -4.63
CA GLU A 46 -3.43 -0.27 -3.64
C GLU A 46 -3.01 -0.77 -2.26
N LEU A 47 -2.25 0.04 -1.55
CA LEU A 47 -1.87 -0.16 -0.16
C LEU A 47 -2.90 0.51 0.74
N TRP A 48 -3.52 -0.28 1.60
CA TRP A 48 -4.51 0.16 2.57
C TRP A 48 -4.01 -0.09 3.98
N VAL A 49 -4.24 0.84 4.89
CA VAL A 49 -4.11 0.58 6.34
C VAL A 49 -5.45 0.11 6.87
N LEU A 50 -5.41 -0.94 7.70
CA LEU A 50 -6.61 -1.54 8.28
C LEU A 50 -7.20 -0.64 9.38
N ASP A 51 -6.36 -0.19 10.30
CA ASP A 51 -6.73 0.68 11.40
C ASP A 51 -6.64 2.17 11.02
N SER A 52 -7.80 2.82 10.90
CA SER A 52 -7.86 4.24 10.56
C SER A 52 -7.19 5.15 11.60
N GLN A 53 -6.96 4.69 12.85
CA GLN A 53 -6.23 5.46 13.86
C GLN A 53 -4.73 5.55 13.56
N GLN A 54 -4.19 4.54 12.85
CA GLN A 54 -2.77 4.47 12.47
C GLN A 54 -2.49 5.14 11.11
N TYR A 55 -3.53 5.66 10.45
CA TYR A 55 -3.41 6.25 9.11
C TYR A 55 -2.39 7.39 9.05
N GLU A 56 -2.48 8.35 9.98
CA GLU A 56 -1.56 9.50 10.00
C GLU A 56 -0.11 9.06 10.24
N GLN A 57 0.10 8.10 11.15
CA GLN A 57 1.42 7.52 11.40
C GLN A 57 1.98 6.82 10.16
N ALA A 58 1.12 6.08 9.43
CA ALA A 58 1.51 5.42 8.19
C ALA A 58 1.86 6.43 7.08
N VAL A 59 1.14 7.54 6.96
CA VAL A 59 1.45 8.60 5.99
C VAL A 59 2.82 9.19 6.27
N VAL A 60 3.11 9.52 7.53
CA VAL A 60 4.41 10.06 7.94
C VAL A 60 5.54 9.06 7.66
N ALA A 61 5.32 7.77 7.93
CA ALA A 61 6.30 6.72 7.63
C ALA A 61 6.60 6.63 6.12
N LEU A 62 5.59 6.74 5.25
CA LEU A 62 5.80 6.75 3.80
C LEU A 62 6.52 8.01 3.30
N GLN A 63 6.25 9.17 3.89
CA GLN A 63 6.96 10.40 3.54
C GLN A 63 8.46 10.32 3.85
N GLN A 64 8.85 9.63 4.94
CA GLN A 64 10.26 9.41 5.28
C GLN A 64 11.00 8.56 4.23
N LEU A 65 10.28 7.74 3.47
CA LEU A 65 10.83 6.96 2.35
C LEU A 65 10.93 7.76 1.03
N GLY A 66 10.54 9.05 1.04
CA GLY A 66 10.66 9.93 -0.12
C GLY A 66 9.41 10.00 -1.00
N VAL A 67 8.23 9.63 -0.48
CA VAL A 67 6.95 9.85 -1.18
C VAL A 67 6.63 11.35 -1.18
N SER A 68 6.76 11.98 -2.36
CA SER A 68 6.35 13.37 -2.65
C SER A 68 5.21 13.38 -3.67
#